data_AF-A0A2H0Q661-F1
#
_entry.id   AF-A0A2H0Q661-F1
#
_cell.length_a   1.000
_cell.length_b   1.000
_cell.length_c   1.000
_cell.angle_alpha   90.00
_cell.angle_beta   90.00
_cell.angle_gamma   90.00
#
_symmetry.space_group_name_H-M   'P 1'
#
loop_
_entity.id
_entity.type
_entity.pdbx_description
1 polymer ?
#
loop_
_entity_poly.entity_id
_entity_poly.type
_entity_poly.pdbx_seq_one_letter_code
_entity_poly.pdbx_strand_id
1 'polypeptide(L)' 'MTFSYDVAVNQLKKAVKTSHIENQKHIDLTLVDPIERESLQKALMYIKAMIVRGELTDQQFKSDVGLEA' A
#
# COMPACT_ATOMS: atom_id res chain seq x y z
N MET A 1 12.39 14.96 -0.76
CA MET A 1 10.96 14.85 -0.44
C MET A 1 10.85 13.78 0.64
N THR A 2 10.52 14.15 1.87
CA THR A 2 10.46 13.20 2.99
C THR A 2 9.17 12.39 2.85
N PHE A 3 9.29 11.12 2.47
CA PHE A 3 8.15 10.20 2.43
C PHE A 3 7.66 9.99 3.87
N SER A 4 6.40 10.32 4.14
CA SER A 4 5.77 10.02 5.44
C SER A 4 4.83 8.82 5.32
N TYR A 5 4.60 8.15 6.44
CA TYR A 5 3.69 7.02 6.55
C TYR A 5 2.29 7.34 6.03
N ASP A 6 1.68 8.43 6.51
CA ASP A 6 0.31 8.81 6.14
C ASP A 6 0.15 9.08 4.63
N VAL A 7 1.16 9.70 4.02
CA VAL A 7 1.17 9.95 2.57
C VAL A 7 1.25 8.63 1.81
N ALA A 8 2.13 7.73 2.22
CA ALA A 8 2.28 6.41 1.61
C ALA A 8 0.98 5.60 1.71
N VAL A 9 0.36 5.52 2.90
CA VAL A 9 -0.91 4.81 3.11
C VAL A 9 -2.03 5.38 2.24
N ASN A 10 -2.20 6.71 2.24
CA ASN A 10 -3.24 7.35 1.44
C ASN A 10 -3.06 7.16 -0.08
N GLN A 11 -1.81 7.10 -0.56
CA GLN A 11 -1.54 6.75 -1.95
C GLN A 11 -1.90 5.30 -2.25
N LEU A 12 -1.53 4.36 -1.37
CA LEU A 12 -1.76 2.93 -1.58
C LEU A 12 -3.23 2.53 -1.48
N LYS A 13 -4.04 3.24 -0.67
CA LYS A 13 -5.51 3.05 -0.62
C LYS A 13 -6.17 3.17 -1.99
N LYS A 14 -5.68 4.08 -2.85
CA LYS A 14 -6.20 4.28 -4.21
C LYS A 14 -5.97 3.08 -5.13
N ALA A 15 -5.02 2.23 -4.79
CA ALA A 15 -4.65 1.04 -5.56
C ALA A 15 -5.19 -0.26 -4.92
N VAL A 16 -6.04 -0.20 -3.89
CA VAL A 16 -6.65 -1.41 -3.31
C VAL A 16 -7.79 -1.91 -4.19
N LYS A 17 -7.75 -3.20 -4.49
CA LYS A 17 -8.70 -3.89 -5.38
C LYS A 17 -9.15 -5.21 -4.75
N THR A 18 -10.43 -5.53 -4.90
CA THR A 18 -10.95 -6.86 -4.60
C THR A 18 -10.45 -7.86 -5.66
N SER A 19 -9.93 -8.99 -5.21
CA SER A 19 -9.53 -10.11 -6.05
C SER A 19 -10.77 -10.82 -6.63
N HIS A 20 -10.55 -11.68 -7.61
CA HIS A 20 -11.55 -12.66 -8.04
C HIS A 20 -11.73 -13.78 -6.99
N ILE A 21 -10.79 -13.90 -6.04
CA ILE A 21 -10.90 -14.78 -4.88
C ILE A 21 -11.74 -14.06 -3.82
N GLU A 22 -12.75 -14.75 -3.30
CA GLU A 22 -13.68 -14.24 -2.29
C GLU A 22 -12.93 -13.73 -1.05
N ASN A 23 -13.34 -12.56 -0.54
CA ASN A 23 -12.78 -11.87 0.62
C ASN A 23 -11.26 -11.60 0.57
N GLN A 24 -10.65 -11.60 -0.62
CA GLN A 24 -9.25 -11.23 -0.77
C GLN A 24 -9.14 -9.85 -1.44
N LYS A 25 -8.41 -8.94 -0.80
CA LYS A 25 -8.01 -7.66 -1.41
C LYS A 25 -6.49 -7.66 -1.65
N HIS A 26 -6.07 -6.90 -2.65
CA HIS A 26 -4.64 -6.72 -2.98
C HIS A 26 -4.40 -5.31 -3.51
N ILE A 27 -3.13 -4.92 -3.56
CA ILE A 27 -2.69 -3.67 -4.19
C ILE A 27 -2.42 -3.94 -5.68
N ASP A 28 -3.16 -3.26 -6.54
CA ASP A 28 -3.04 -3.30 -7.99
C ASP A 28 -2.65 -1.91 -8.51
N LEU A 29 -1.36 -1.74 -8.82
CA LEU A 29 -0.82 -0.47 -9.33
C LEU A 29 -1.32 -0.11 -10.73
N THR A 30 -2.03 -1.02 -11.41
CA THR A 30 -2.64 -0.72 -12.71
C THR A 30 -3.91 0.12 -12.58
N LEU A 31 -4.48 0.24 -11.37
CA LEU A 31 -5.67 1.06 -11.09
C LEU A 31 -5.40 2.57 -11.07
N VAL A 32 -4.15 2.99 -10.92
CA VAL A 32 -3.76 4.40 -10.95
C VAL A 32 -3.20 4.80 -12.31
N ASP A 33 -3.16 6.11 -12.56
CA ASP A 33 -2.56 6.66 -13.77
C ASP A 33 -1.10 6.17 -13.89
N PRO A 34 -0.63 5.79 -15.11
CA PRO A 34 0.77 5.42 -15.33
C PRO A 34 1.80 6.39 -14.75
N ILE A 35 1.51 7.69 -14.74
CA ILE A 35 2.38 8.75 -14.20
C ILE A 35 2.50 8.64 -12.67
N GLU A 36 1.46 8.15 -11.98
CA GLU A 36 1.46 7.98 -10.52
C GLU A 36 2.13 6.66 -10.07
N ARG A 37 2.32 5.69 -10.97
CA ARG A 37 2.83 4.35 -10.63
C ARG A 37 4.19 4.38 -9.94
N GLU A 38 5.11 5.23 -10.39
CA GLU A 38 6.44 5.37 -9.76
C GLU A 38 6.31 5.84 -8.31
N SER A 39 5.41 6.78 -8.04
CA SER A 39 5.15 7.26 -6.68
C SER A 39 4.59 6.15 -5.80
N LEU A 40 3.65 5.35 -6.31
CA LEU A 40 3.09 4.24 -5.53
C LEU A 40 4.10 3.11 -5.31
N GLN A 41 5.00 2.85 -6.26
CA GLN A 41 6.10 1.90 -6.06
C GLN A 41 7.03 2.35 -4.94
N LYS A 42 7.37 3.65 -4.88
CA LYS A 42 8.14 4.24 -3.78
C LYS A 42 7.39 4.12 -2.44
N ALA A 43 6.08 4.34 -2.43
CA ALA A 43 5.25 4.14 -1.25
C ALA A 43 5.29 2.68 -0.75
N LEU A 44 5.13 1.70 -1.64
CA LEU A 44 5.26 0.28 -1.29
C LEU A 44 6.63 -0.05 -0.71
N MET A 45 7.70 0.48 -1.34
CA MET A 45 9.07 0.23 -0.88
C MET A 45 9.34 0.84 0.49
N TYR A 46 8.82 2.04 0.75
CA TYR A 46 8.90 2.71 2.05
C TYR A 46 8.20 1.89 3.15
N ILE A 47 6.95 1.46 2.91
CA ILE A 47 6.20 0.61 3.87
C ILE A 47 6.94 -0.70 4.14
N LYS A 48 7.42 -1.38 3.08
CA LYS A 48 8.19 -2.62 3.24
C LYS A 48 9.45 -2.41 4.08
N ALA A 49 10.15 -1.29 3.90
CA ALA A 49 11.32 -0.98 4.70
C ALA A 49 10.96 -0.79 6.19
N MET A 50 9.86 -0.10 6.50
CA MET A 50 9.38 0.04 7.88
C MET A 50 9.04 -1.31 8.52
N ILE A 51 8.38 -2.20 7.76
CA ILE A 51 8.05 -3.56 8.23
C ILE A 51 9.32 -4.36 8.52
N VAL A 52 10.30 -4.35 7.61
CA VAL A 52 11.56 -5.06 7.79
C VAL A 52 12.35 -4.55 8.99
N ARG A 53 12.25 -3.24 9.32
CA ARG A 53 12.88 -2.65 10.50
C ARG A 53 12.11 -2.88 11.81
N GLY A 54 10.90 -3.44 11.74
CA GLY A 54 10.03 -3.62 12.91
C GLY A 54 9.35 -2.34 13.39
N GLU A 55 9.37 -1.27 12.58
CA GLU A 55 8.70 0.01 12.88
C GLU A 55 7.17 -0.08 12.64
N LEU A 56 6.75 -1.06 11.83
CA LEU A 56 5.36 -1.30 11.44
C LEU A 56 5.14 -2.81 11.33
N THR A 57 3.98 -3.32 11.74
CA THR A 57 3.63 -4.72 11.50
C THR A 57 2.89 -4.88 10.18
N ASP A 58 3.01 -6.04 9.55
CA ASP A 58 2.26 -6.35 8.33
C ASP A 58 0.73 -6.26 8.56
N GLN A 59 0.25 -6.69 9.74
CA GLN A 59 -1.16 -6.56 10.11
C GLN A 59 -1.60 -5.10 10.23
N GLN A 60 -0.81 -4.26 10.90
CA GLN A 60 -1.13 -2.84 11.05
C GLN A 60 -1.23 -2.16 9.69
N PHE A 61 -0.27 -2.41 8.79
CA PHE A 61 -0.32 -1.89 7.42
C PHE A 61 -1.59 -2.35 6.69
N LYS A 62 -1.94 -3.64 6.78
CA LYS A 62 -3.13 -4.20 6.11
C LYS A 62 -4.42 -3.54 6.60
N SER A 63 -4.57 -3.34 7.91
CA SER A 63 -5.67 -2.56 8.49
C SER A 63 -5.70 -1.15 7.91
N ASP A 64 -4.57 -0.45 7.98
CA ASP A 64 -4.50 0.97 7.65
C ASP A 64 -4.79 1.26 6.18
N VAL A 65 -4.40 0.37 5.27
CA VAL A 65 -4.65 0.50 3.83
C VAL A 65 -5.95 -0.17 3.38
N GLY A 66 -6.60 -0.97 4.23
CA GLY A 66 -7.88 -1.64 3.92
C GLY A 66 -7.76 -2.98 3.18
N LEU A 67 -6.64 -3.69 3.37
CA LEU A 67 -6.39 -5.03 2.82
C LEU A 67 -6.93 -6.18 3.69
N GLU A 68 -7.54 -5.89 4.84
CA GLU A 68 -8.17 -6.90 5.68
C GLU A 68 -9.36 -7.56 4.97
N ALA A 69 -9.50 -8.86 5.23
CA ALA A 69 -10.57 -9.73 4.74
C ALA A 69 -11.87 -9.45 5.47
#